data_AF-A0A7C5N332-F1
#
_entry.id   AF-A0A7C5N332-F1
#
_cell.length_a   1.000
_cell.length_b   1.000
_cell.length_c   1.000
_cell.angle_alpha   90.00
_cell.angle_beta   90.00
_cell.angle_gamma   90.00
#
_symmetry.space_group_name_H-M   'P 1'
#
loop_
_entity.id
_entity.type
_entity.pdbx_description
1 polymer ?
#
loop_
_entity_poly.entity_id
_entity_poly.type
_entity_poly.pdbx_seq_one_letter_code
_entity_poly.pdbx_strand_id
1 'polypeptide(L)' 'MKTSVWLWGIVETVIWYGFIYYLLYVLKNPVDLWFSSAVLLALVYAGTAACPWVHNSDAWRRMIGKTA' A
#
# COMPACT_ATOMS: atom_id res chain seq x y z
N MET A 1 20.41 2.66 -10.44
CA MET A 1 19.28 2.57 -9.48
C MET A 1 19.30 1.18 -8.86
N LYS A 2 19.12 1.05 -7.54
CA LYS A 2 19.07 -0.27 -6.87
C LYS A 2 17.81 -1.02 -7.34
N THR A 3 17.97 -2.21 -7.91
CA THR A 3 16.88 -3.06 -8.45
C THR A 3 15.71 -3.25 -7.48
N SER A 4 16.00 -3.27 -6.17
CA SER A 4 15.00 -3.35 -5.10
C SER A 4 14.01 -2.19 -5.07
N VAL A 5 14.42 -0.96 -5.40
CA VAL A 5 13.54 0.23 -5.42
C VAL A 5 12.49 0.10 -6.53
N TRP A 6 12.91 -0.45 -7.68
CA TRP A 6 12.02 -0.68 -8.83
C TRP A 6 10.98 -1.76 -8.54
N LEU A 7 11.38 -2.85 -7.88
CA LEU A 7 10.45 -3.91 -7.45
C LEU A 7 9.40 -3.36 -6.47
N TRP A 8 9.81 -2.60 -5.46
CA TRP A 8 8.88 -1.97 -4.53
C TRP A 8 7.95 -0.96 -5.23
N GLY A 9 8.45 -0.20 -6.19
CA GLY A 9 7.61 0.72 -6.98
C GLY A 9 6.55 0.00 -7.82
N ILE A 10 6.87 -1.16 -8.41
CA ILE A 10 5.88 -1.99 -9.12
C ILE A 10 4.81 -2.50 -8.15
N VAL A 11 5.23 -3.04 -7.00
CA VAL A 11 4.32 -3.56 -5.97
C VAL A 11 3.38 -2.45 -5.46
N GLU A 12 3.94 -1.28 -5.13
CA GLU A 12 3.17 -0.10 -4.73
C GLU A 12 2.14 0.30 -5.79
N THR A 13 2.55 0.34 -7.07
CA THR A 13 1.66 0.69 -8.18
C THR A 13 0.49 -0.29 -8.32
N VAL A 14 0.75 -1.59 -8.20
CA VAL A 14 -0.29 -2.63 -8.27
C VAL A 14 -1.28 -2.49 -7.12
N ILE A 15 -0.79 -2.22 -5.90
CA ILE A 15 -1.66 -2.03 -4.72
C ILE A 15 -2.54 -0.79 -4.90
N TRP A 16 -1.99 0.34 -5.34
CA TRP A 16 -2.77 1.55 -5.59
C TRP A 16 -3.78 1.38 -6.72
N TYR A 17 -3.41 0.68 -7.79
CA TYR A 17 -4.36 0.33 -8.85
C TYR A 17 -5.53 -0.49 -8.29
N GLY A 18 -5.23 -1.51 -7.47
CA GLY A 18 -6.23 -2.32 -6.78
C GLY A 18 -7.12 -1.49 -5.85
N PHE A 19 -6.53 -0.56 -5.10
CA PHE A 19 -7.27 0.38 -4.24
C PHE A 19 -8.25 1.23 -5.03
N ILE A 20 -7.79 1.90 -6.10
CA ILE A 20 -8.65 2.76 -6.91
C ILE A 20 -9.75 1.93 -7.60
N TYR A 21 -9.40 0.77 -8.15
CA TYR A 21 -10.37 -0.13 -8.77
C TYR A 21 -11.45 -0.58 -7.77
N TYR A 22 -11.04 -1.01 -6.57
CA TYR A 22 -11.97 -1.45 -5.55
C TYR A 22 -12.81 -0.29 -4.99
N LEU A 23 -12.22 0.89 -4.82
CA LEU A 23 -12.95 2.10 -4.44
C LEU A 23 -14.06 2.42 -5.45
N LEU A 24 -13.74 2.41 -6.74
CA LEU A 24 -14.73 2.64 -7.80
C LEU A 24 -15.81 1.54 -7.82
N TYR A 25 -15.44 0.29 -7.55
CA TYR A 25 -16.39 -0.81 -7.41
C TYR A 25 -17.36 -0.57 -6.24
N VAL A 26 -16.85 -0.17 -5.07
CA VAL A 26 -17.64 0.14 -3.87
C VAL A 26 -18.59 1.32 -4.11
N LEU A 27 -18.14 2.35 -4.84
CA LEU A 27 -18.98 3.50 -5.17
C LEU A 27 -20.11 3.16 -6.15
N LYS A 28 -19.92 2.17 -7.02
CA LYS A 28 -20.87 1.82 -8.08
C LYS A 28 -21.89 0.75 -7.66
N ASN A 29 -21.57 -0.09 -6.67
CA ASN A 29 -22.36 -1.26 -6.33
C ASN A 29 -22.92 -1.18 -4.90
N PRO A 30 -24.12 -1.75 -4.65
CA PRO A 30 -24.61 -1.93 -3.29
C PRO A 30 -23.77 -3.01 -2.60
N VAL A 31 -22.82 -2.58 -1.76
CA VAL A 31 -21.91 -3.45 -1.00
C VAL A 31 -22.02 -3.15 0.49
N ASP A 32 -21.55 -4.08 1.32
CA ASP A 32 -21.39 -3.83 2.74
C ASP A 32 -20.27 -2.79 2.96
N LEU A 33 -20.63 -1.62 3.49
CA LEU A 33 -19.67 -0.52 3.72
C LEU A 33 -18.63 -0.85 4.79
N TRP A 34 -18.98 -1.63 5.82
CA TRP A 34 -18.04 -1.97 6.89
C TRP A 34 -16.95 -2.90 6.38
N PHE A 35 -17.34 -3.94 5.64
CA PHE A 35 -16.37 -4.84 5.01
C PHE A 35 -15.53 -4.10 3.96
N SER A 36 -16.19 -3.30 3.10
CA SER A 36 -15.50 -2.57 2.03
C SER A 36 -14.51 -1.53 2.58
N SER A 37 -14.87 -0.82 3.65
CA SER A 37 -13.96 0.12 4.31
C SER A 37 -12.77 -0.58 4.95
N ALA A 38 -12.95 -1.76 5.55
CA ALA A 38 -11.84 -2.56 6.07
C ALA A 38 -10.87 -2.99 4.96
N VAL A 39 -11.38 -3.42 3.80
CA VAL A 39 -10.56 -3.77 2.63
C VAL A 39 -9.81 -2.56 2.09
N LEU A 40 -10.49 -1.43 1.92
CA LEU A 40 -9.87 -0.18 1.48
C LEU A 40 -8.79 0.31 2.45
N LEU A 41 -9.04 0.20 3.76
CA LEU A 41 -8.07 0.55 4.80
C LEU A 41 -6.82 -0.33 4.69
N ALA A 42 -7.00 -1.66 4.57
CA ALA A 42 -5.90 -2.60 4.40
C ALA A 42 -5.05 -2.28 3.16
N LEU A 43 -5.69 -1.95 2.04
CA LEU A 43 -4.98 -1.57 0.80
C LEU A 43 -4.19 -0.27 0.95
N VAL A 44 -4.72 0.74 1.65
CA VAL A 44 -4.00 1.99 1.94
C VAL A 44 -2.76 1.73 2.80
N TYR A 45 -2.88 0.93 3.87
CA TYR A 45 -1.73 0.57 4.69
C TYR A 45 -0.70 -0.23 3.91
N ALA A 46 -1.14 -1.20 3.09
CA ALA A 46 -0.26 -1.99 2.26
C ALA A 46 0.48 -1.13 1.22
N GLY A 47 -0.21 -0.21 0.55
CA GLY A 47 0.40 0.71 -0.42
C GLY A 47 1.42 1.64 0.23
N THR A 48 1.09 2.16 1.41
CA THR A 48 2.00 3.02 2.20
C THR A 48 3.24 2.25 2.64
N ALA A 49 3.09 1.01 3.12
CA ALA A 49 4.21 0.17 3.54
C ALA A 49 5.07 -0.31 2.36
N ALA A 50 4.47 -0.50 1.17
CA ALA A 50 5.17 -0.87 -0.05
C ALA A 50 5.93 0.30 -0.69
N CYS A 51 5.65 1.55 -0.28
CA CYS A 51 6.30 2.73 -0.81
C CYS A 51 7.83 2.67 -0.58
N PRO A 52 8.66 2.76 -1.64
CA PRO A 52 10.11 2.71 -1.51
C PRO A 52 10.66 3.82 -0.62
N TRP A 53 9.98 4.97 -0.57
CA TRP A 53 10.37 6.09 0.29
C TRP A 53 10.18 5.75 1.76
N VAL A 54 9.04 5.16 2.13
CA VAL A 54 8.76 4.71 3.49
C VAL A 54 9.78 3.65 3.90
N HIS A 55 10.03 2.64 3.05
CA HIS A 55 10.97 1.57 3.36
C HIS A 55 12.42 2.05 3.52
N ASN A 56 12.80 3.13 2.85
CA ASN A 56 14.14 3.72 2.97
C ASN A 56 14.27 4.77 4.08
N SER A 57 13.16 5.15 4.74
CA SER A 57 13.21 6.09 5.85
C SER A 57 13.87 5.48 7.10
N ASP A 58 14.59 6.31 7.85
CA ASP A 58 15.24 5.88 9.10
C ASP A 58 14.23 5.42 10.15
N ALA A 59 13.06 6.07 10.20
CA ALA A 59 11.98 5.68 11.10
C ALA A 59 11.52 4.24 10.80
N TRP A 60 11.30 3.90 9.54
CA TRP A 60 10.91 2.55 9.14
C TRP A 60 11.98 1.51 9.46
N ARG A 61 13.24 1.81 9.14
CA ARG A 61 14.40 0.93 9.45
C ARG A 61 14.49 0.60 10.94
N ARG A 62 14.30 1.62 11.81
CA ARG A 62 14.26 1.45 13.26
C ARG A 62 13.08 0.58 13.71
N MET A 63 11.89 0.79 13.15
CA MET A 63 10.70 0.00 13.48
C MET A 63 10.87 -1.49 13.13
N ILE A 64 11.51 -1.80 12.01
CA ILE A 64 11.74 -3.20 11.58
C ILE A 64 13.02 -3.82 12.16
N GLY A 65 13.66 -3.17 13.15
CA GLY A 65 14.84 -3.69 13.83
C GLY A 65 16.12 -3.77 12.99
N LYS A 66 16.17 -3.06 11.84
CA LYS A 66 17.42 -2.91 11.08
C LYS A 66 18.18 -1.71 11.62
N THR A 67 19.27 -1.95 12.34
CA THR A 67 20.21 -0.90 12.79
C THR A 67 20.69 -0.10 11.58
N ALA A 68 20.70 1.23 11.74
CA ALA A 68 21.06 2.20 10.71
C ALA A 68 22.46 1.95 10.13
#